data_AF-A0A3A8ZIA2-F1
#
_entry.id   AF-A0A3A8ZIA2-F1
#
_cell.length_a   1.000
_cell.length_b   1.000
_cell.length_c   1.000
_cell.angle_alpha   90.00
_cell.angle_beta   90.00
_cell.angle_gamma   90.00
#
_symmetry.space_group_name_H-M   'P 1'
#
loop_
_entity.id
_entity.type
_entity.pdbx_description
1 polymer ?
#
loop_
_entity_poly.entity_id
_entity_poly.type
_entity_poly.pdbx_seq_one_letter_code
_entity_poly.pdbx_strand_id
1 'polypeptide(L)'
;MLGGIMEAQKRRFISDIMSDANRIIIFGAGQNGREALNLLKKLGCRCNAFVDNNVSLAGKEIDGVPVYTKEYLEKQEENIVLFISPADSLETYEELSAVHKNVYPTEYLSILRRLSYTALKEAGYEEILELGHFYGPYPNIAWCEKYEEQHENVLYDISLRESEQVEWLHKMQTLFSSLPKWKAEPTQQYRYYFPNGAYDIGDALVLHCMIRLLEPKRILEVGSGFSSAVMLDTNDSYFQKRIKLSFVEPYPQRLKNLLREEEEINLAEDILQNIDLEYFKQLEQDDILFIDSSHVAKRDSDVNRIFFEILPNLQSGVYIHFHDILNGFVYPFAWDKAGRVWSEAYLLRAFLMNNNAYEIIYYNDMMREEMRKIFPYEPYYGGGSIWLRKK
;
A
#
# COMPACT_ATOMS: atom_id res chain seq x y z
N MET A 1 -2.02 11.51 -29.12
CA MET A 1 -0.95 11.10 -30.06
C MET A 1 0.20 10.39 -29.33
N LEU A 2 0.77 10.98 -28.26
CA LEU A 2 1.86 10.39 -27.46
C LEU A 2 1.51 9.03 -26.80
N GLY A 3 0.31 8.87 -26.24
CA GLY A 3 -0.11 7.59 -25.64
C GLY A 3 -0.21 6.42 -26.64
N GLY A 4 -0.59 6.69 -27.89
CA GLY A 4 -0.66 5.66 -28.94
C GLY A 4 0.71 5.21 -29.44
N ILE A 5 1.68 6.14 -29.49
CA ILE A 5 3.08 5.84 -29.83
C ILE A 5 3.71 4.96 -28.74
N MET A 6 3.46 5.28 -27.47
CA MET A 6 3.94 4.50 -26.34
C MET A 6 3.35 3.08 -26.31
N GLU A 7 2.06 2.90 -26.59
CA GLU A 7 1.46 1.56 -26.67
C GLU A 7 1.98 0.71 -27.84
N ALA A 8 2.25 1.32 -29.00
CA ALA A 8 2.86 0.62 -30.12
C ALA A 8 4.28 0.13 -29.80
N GLN A 9 5.08 0.95 -29.10
CA GLN A 9 6.42 0.58 -28.65
C GLN A 9 6.39 -0.57 -27.62
N LYS A 10 5.43 -0.57 -26.70
CA LYS A 10 5.23 -1.68 -25.73
C LYS A 10 4.89 -3.00 -26.42
N ARG A 11 3.99 -2.98 -27.41
CA ARG A 11 3.63 -4.20 -28.17
C ARG A 11 4.82 -4.76 -28.93
N ARG A 12 5.62 -3.87 -29.52
CA ARG A 12 6.86 -4.27 -30.21
C ARG A 12 7.85 -4.90 -29.24
N PHE A 13 8.05 -4.33 -28.05
CA PHE A 13 8.89 -4.92 -27.01
C PHE A 13 8.47 -6.35 -26.66
N ILE A 14 7.17 -6.58 -26.42
CA ILE A 14 6.64 -7.91 -26.11
C ILE A 14 6.94 -8.89 -27.24
N SER A 15 6.67 -8.50 -28.49
CA SER A 15 6.96 -9.32 -29.67
C SER A 15 8.45 -9.65 -29.78
N ASP A 16 9.31 -8.69 -29.46
CA ASP A 16 10.76 -8.85 -29.57
C ASP A 16 11.31 -9.82 -28.52
N ILE A 17 10.88 -9.74 -27.25
CA ILE A 17 11.36 -10.64 -26.18
C ILE A 17 10.77 -12.06 -26.25
N MET A 18 9.58 -12.21 -26.86
CA MET A 18 8.91 -13.52 -26.99
C MET A 18 9.34 -14.29 -28.25
N SER A 19 10.10 -13.65 -29.14
CA SER A 19 10.59 -14.29 -30.36
C SER A 19 11.82 -15.15 -30.07
N ASP A 20 11.73 -16.47 -30.28
CA ASP A 20 12.87 -17.40 -30.18
C ASP A 20 13.99 -17.09 -31.19
N ALA A 21 13.70 -16.29 -32.23
CA ALA A 21 14.69 -15.84 -33.20
C ALA A 21 15.60 -14.72 -32.66
N ASN A 22 15.20 -14.06 -31.57
CA ASN A 22 15.94 -12.95 -30.99
C ASN A 22 16.84 -13.42 -29.84
N ARG A 23 18.04 -12.85 -29.77
CA ARG A 23 18.98 -13.08 -28.65
C ARG A 23 18.86 -11.93 -27.65
N ILE A 24 18.49 -12.25 -26.41
CA ILE A 24 18.27 -11.24 -25.37
C ILE A 24 19.58 -11.01 -24.63
N ILE A 25 20.00 -9.76 -24.57
CA ILE A 25 21.22 -9.32 -23.88
C ILE A 25 20.84 -8.22 -22.90
N ILE A 26 21.30 -8.33 -21.66
CA ILE A 26 21.08 -7.31 -20.63
C ILE A 26 22.36 -6.48 -20.48
N PHE A 27 22.25 -5.17 -20.70
CA PHE A 27 23.31 -4.23 -20.43
C PHE A 27 23.22 -3.78 -18.96
N GLY A 28 24.27 -4.05 -18.18
CA GLY A 28 24.35 -3.87 -16.73
C GLY A 28 24.00 -5.15 -15.96
N ALA A 29 24.95 -5.68 -15.19
CA ALA A 29 24.79 -6.88 -14.35
C ALA A 29 24.56 -6.56 -12.86
N GLY A 30 24.21 -5.31 -12.54
CA GLY A 30 23.82 -4.86 -11.21
C GLY A 30 22.44 -5.39 -10.78
N GLN A 31 21.90 -4.85 -9.68
CA GLN A 31 20.63 -5.29 -9.10
C GLN A 31 19.46 -5.31 -10.11
N ASN A 32 19.27 -4.23 -10.87
CA ASN A 32 18.21 -4.15 -11.88
C ASN A 32 18.41 -5.16 -13.03
N GLY A 33 19.66 -5.42 -13.42
CA GLY A 33 19.97 -6.41 -14.46
C GLY A 33 19.66 -7.83 -14.02
N ARG A 34 20.00 -8.17 -12.76
CA ARG A 34 19.64 -9.46 -12.15
C ARG A 34 18.14 -9.61 -11.98
N GLU A 35 17.44 -8.53 -11.66
CA GLU A 35 15.97 -8.52 -11.61
C GLU A 35 15.37 -8.76 -13.00
N ALA A 36 15.84 -8.04 -14.02
CA ALA A 36 15.40 -8.24 -15.40
C ALA A 36 15.61 -9.68 -15.87
N LEU A 37 16.78 -10.27 -15.56
CA LEU A 37 17.08 -11.67 -15.84
C LEU A 37 16.06 -12.61 -15.19
N ASN A 38 15.76 -12.40 -13.90
CA ASN A 38 14.77 -13.22 -13.19
C ASN A 38 13.40 -13.14 -13.86
N LEU A 39 12.93 -11.94 -14.18
CA LEU A 39 11.63 -11.74 -14.85
C LEU A 39 11.57 -12.38 -16.23
N LEU A 40 12.64 -12.26 -17.03
CA LEU A 40 12.75 -12.92 -18.33
C LEU A 40 12.68 -14.44 -18.21
N LYS A 41 13.37 -15.03 -17.21
CA LYS A 41 13.29 -16.48 -16.95
C LYS A 41 11.86 -16.93 -16.63
N LYS A 42 11.11 -16.17 -15.83
CA LYS A 42 9.70 -16.46 -15.51
C LYS A 42 8.79 -16.44 -16.73
N LEU A 43 9.12 -15.61 -17.72
CA LEU A 43 8.42 -15.55 -19.01
C LEU A 43 8.82 -16.66 -19.97
N GLY A 44 9.74 -17.55 -19.58
CA GLY A 44 10.32 -18.57 -20.46
C GLY A 44 11.35 -18.02 -21.45
N CYS A 45 11.71 -16.74 -21.36
CA CYS A 45 12.70 -16.11 -22.23
C CYS A 45 14.13 -16.48 -21.79
N ARG A 46 14.99 -16.85 -22.75
CA ARG A 46 16.40 -17.11 -22.49
C ARG A 46 17.23 -15.84 -22.63
N CYS A 47 17.82 -15.38 -21.53
CA CYS A 47 18.87 -14.37 -21.59
C CYS A 47 20.20 -15.03 -22.01
N ASN A 48 20.83 -14.48 -23.06
CA ASN A 48 22.04 -15.05 -23.64
C ASN A 48 23.32 -14.52 -22.99
N ALA A 49 23.29 -13.29 -22.49
CA ALA A 49 24.48 -12.61 -21.96
C ALA A 49 24.11 -11.40 -21.11
N PHE A 50 24.98 -11.09 -20.14
CA PHE A 50 25.16 -9.75 -19.63
C PHE A 50 26.27 -9.03 -20.39
N VAL A 51 26.13 -7.73 -20.54
CA VAL A 51 27.21 -6.83 -20.96
C VAL A 51 27.38 -5.77 -19.88
N ASP A 52 28.59 -5.60 -19.35
CA ASP A 52 28.85 -4.63 -18.28
C ASP A 52 30.12 -3.82 -18.58
N ASN A 53 30.12 -2.54 -18.19
CA ASN A 53 31.29 -1.67 -18.32
C ASN A 53 32.37 -2.02 -17.28
N ASN A 54 32.02 -2.72 -16.20
CA ASN A 54 32.97 -3.22 -15.23
C ASN A 54 33.74 -4.42 -15.79
N VAL A 55 34.93 -4.14 -16.33
CA VAL A 55 35.83 -5.14 -16.93
C VAL A 55 36.18 -6.27 -15.97
N SER A 56 36.13 -6.05 -14.65
CA SER A 56 36.38 -7.12 -13.66
C SER A 56 35.28 -8.19 -13.62
N LEU A 57 34.12 -7.92 -14.21
CA LEU A 57 33.03 -8.89 -14.36
C LEU A 57 33.15 -9.70 -15.64
N ALA A 58 33.90 -9.24 -16.64
CA ALA A 58 34.03 -9.92 -17.92
C ALA A 58 34.61 -11.34 -17.75
N GLY A 59 33.99 -12.32 -18.42
CA GLY A 59 34.34 -13.74 -18.32
C GLY A 59 33.82 -14.45 -17.07
N LYS A 60 33.14 -13.73 -16.15
CA LYS A 60 32.40 -14.35 -15.04
C LYS A 60 31.00 -14.76 -15.50
N GLU A 61 30.34 -15.55 -14.65
CA GLU A 61 28.94 -15.92 -14.77
C GLU A 61 28.16 -15.32 -13.60
N ILE A 62 27.01 -14.70 -13.89
CA ILE A 62 26.09 -14.15 -12.90
C ILE A 62 24.74 -14.83 -13.09
N ASP A 63 24.26 -15.50 -12.04
CA ASP A 63 22.97 -16.21 -12.02
C ASP A 63 22.76 -17.16 -13.23
N GLY A 64 23.82 -17.83 -13.70
CA GLY A 64 23.77 -18.76 -14.83
C GLY A 64 23.99 -18.12 -16.20
N VAL A 65 24.31 -16.82 -16.28
CA VAL A 65 24.46 -16.08 -17.54
C VAL A 65 25.88 -15.49 -17.64
N PRO A 66 26.58 -15.69 -18.77
CA PRO A 66 27.93 -15.16 -18.96
C PRO A 66 27.93 -13.64 -19.10
N VAL A 67 28.96 -13.00 -18.55
CA VAL A 67 29.16 -11.54 -18.60
C VAL A 67 30.29 -11.21 -19.57
N TYR A 68 30.03 -10.28 -20.49
CA TYR A 68 31.01 -9.80 -21.46
C TYR A 68 31.23 -8.28 -21.36
N THR A 69 32.29 -7.80 -22.01
CA THR A 69 32.53 -6.38 -22.24
C THR A 69 31.68 -5.87 -23.40
N LYS A 70 31.62 -4.55 -23.58
CA LYS A 70 30.86 -3.88 -24.64
C LYS A 70 31.23 -4.34 -26.06
N GLU A 71 32.49 -4.70 -26.31
CA GLU A 71 32.98 -5.27 -27.59
C GLU A 71 32.22 -6.53 -28.02
N TYR A 72 31.56 -7.22 -27.08
CA TYR A 72 30.71 -8.35 -27.40
C TYR A 72 29.53 -7.94 -28.29
N LEU A 73 28.98 -6.74 -28.11
CA LEU A 73 27.84 -6.22 -28.87
C LEU A 73 28.19 -5.99 -30.34
N GLU A 74 29.41 -5.52 -30.61
CA GLU A 74 29.92 -5.26 -31.98
C GLU A 74 29.99 -6.53 -32.83
N LYS A 75 30.05 -7.70 -32.18
CA LYS A 75 30.15 -9.02 -32.80
C LYS A 75 28.80 -9.74 -32.92
N GLN A 76 27.70 -9.12 -32.49
CA GLN A 76 26.37 -9.73 -32.56
C GLN A 76 25.66 -9.40 -33.88
N GLU A 77 24.77 -10.30 -34.30
CA GLU A 77 23.89 -10.14 -35.47
C GLU A 77 22.81 -9.06 -35.24
N GLU A 78 22.08 -8.68 -36.30
CA GLU A 78 21.01 -7.66 -36.23
C GLU A 78 19.82 -8.07 -35.33
N ASN A 79 19.64 -9.37 -35.03
CA ASN A 79 18.51 -9.91 -34.27
C ASN A 79 18.80 -10.02 -32.76
N ILE A 80 19.36 -8.96 -32.17
CA ILE A 80 19.50 -8.86 -30.72
C ILE A 80 18.44 -7.95 -30.12
N VAL A 81 18.01 -8.28 -28.91
CA VAL A 81 17.19 -7.43 -28.06
C VAL A 81 18.04 -7.00 -26.88
N LEU A 82 18.33 -5.70 -26.82
CA LEU A 82 19.16 -5.11 -25.78
C LEU A 82 18.29 -4.48 -24.72
N PHE A 83 18.37 -5.01 -23.50
CA PHE A 83 17.70 -4.45 -22.34
C PHE A 83 18.72 -3.71 -21.47
N ILE A 84 18.62 -2.40 -21.40
CA ILE A 84 19.48 -1.57 -20.57
C ILE A 84 18.88 -1.52 -19.17
N SER A 85 19.66 -1.87 -18.15
CA SER A 85 19.19 -1.99 -16.76
C SER A 85 19.64 -0.88 -15.78
N PRO A 86 20.72 -0.10 -16.04
CA PRO A 86 21.06 1.04 -15.20
C PRO A 86 19.98 2.13 -15.20
N ALA A 87 19.67 2.68 -14.02
CA ALA A 87 18.60 3.66 -13.82
C ALA A 87 18.86 5.03 -14.47
N ASP A 88 20.13 5.39 -14.69
CA ASP A 88 20.54 6.58 -15.44
C ASP A 88 21.33 6.14 -16.67
N SER A 89 20.61 5.95 -17.78
CA SER A 89 21.15 5.29 -18.97
C SER A 89 20.83 6.01 -20.28
N LEU A 90 20.46 7.30 -20.24
CA LEU A 90 20.09 8.05 -21.45
C LEU A 90 21.21 8.04 -22.49
N GLU A 91 22.44 8.33 -22.09
CA GLU A 91 23.62 8.31 -22.99
C GLU A 91 23.88 6.91 -23.55
N THR A 92 23.80 5.88 -22.70
CA THR A 92 23.96 4.48 -23.14
C THR A 92 22.84 4.05 -24.09
N TYR A 93 21.62 4.52 -23.86
CA TYR A 93 20.47 4.26 -24.72
C TYR A 93 20.64 4.94 -26.07
N GLU A 94 21.03 6.21 -26.12
CA GLU A 94 21.25 6.95 -27.37
C GLU A 94 22.35 6.28 -28.21
N GLU A 95 23.46 5.91 -27.57
CA GLU A 95 24.58 5.24 -28.24
C GLU A 95 24.17 3.87 -28.81
N LEU A 96 23.55 3.01 -28.00
CA LEU A 96 23.17 1.67 -28.44
C LEU A 96 22.02 1.71 -29.46
N SER A 97 21.09 2.65 -29.34
CA SER A 97 19.95 2.78 -30.27
C SER A 97 20.36 3.33 -31.64
N ALA A 98 21.52 3.99 -31.74
CA ALA A 98 22.08 4.42 -33.02
C ALA A 98 22.58 3.23 -33.87
N VAL A 99 22.94 2.11 -33.22
CA VAL A 99 23.53 0.93 -33.86
C VAL A 99 22.56 -0.24 -33.90
N HIS A 100 21.73 -0.42 -32.87
CA HIS A 100 20.84 -1.55 -32.71
C HIS A 100 19.37 -1.13 -32.77
N LYS A 101 18.56 -1.94 -33.45
CA LYS A 101 17.17 -1.63 -33.75
C LYS A 101 16.20 -1.86 -32.57
N ASN A 102 16.55 -2.78 -31.66
CA ASN A 102 15.70 -3.26 -30.58
C ASN A 102 16.39 -3.01 -29.23
N VAL A 103 16.47 -1.74 -28.85
CA VAL A 103 17.06 -1.29 -27.59
C VAL A 103 15.96 -0.78 -26.68
N TYR A 104 15.91 -1.31 -25.46
CA TYR A 104 14.86 -1.05 -24.48
C TYR A 104 15.49 -0.57 -23.18
N PRO A 105 15.19 0.67 -22.75
CA PRO A 105 15.77 1.23 -21.54
C PRO A 105 15.08 0.69 -20.26
N THR A 106 15.65 1.01 -19.10
CA THR A 106 15.28 0.45 -17.79
C THR A 106 13.80 0.62 -17.45
N GLU A 107 13.11 1.62 -17.99
CA GLU A 107 11.67 1.85 -17.81
C GLU A 107 10.84 0.65 -18.28
N TYR A 108 11.34 -0.12 -19.25
CA TYR A 108 10.69 -1.34 -19.74
C TYR A 108 10.76 -2.50 -18.73
N LEU A 109 11.54 -2.38 -17.65
CA LEU A 109 11.50 -3.31 -16.51
C LEU A 109 10.10 -3.36 -15.90
N SER A 110 9.41 -2.21 -15.87
CA SER A 110 8.02 -2.13 -15.40
C SER A 110 7.07 -2.96 -16.27
N ILE A 111 7.37 -3.12 -17.56
CA ILE A 111 6.60 -3.95 -18.48
C ILE A 111 6.93 -5.42 -18.24
N LEU A 112 8.20 -5.80 -18.08
CA LEU A 112 8.58 -7.17 -17.70
C LEU A 112 7.92 -7.60 -16.39
N ARG A 113 7.86 -6.72 -15.39
CA ARG A 113 7.13 -6.95 -14.13
C ARG A 113 5.62 -7.14 -14.34
N ARG A 114 5.02 -6.47 -15.32
CA ARG A 114 3.59 -6.63 -15.66
C ARG A 114 3.33 -7.88 -16.50
N LEU A 115 4.29 -8.28 -17.32
CA LEU A 115 4.21 -9.49 -18.09
C LEU A 115 4.43 -10.72 -17.21
N SER A 116 5.24 -10.66 -16.15
CA SER A 116 5.48 -11.83 -15.30
C SER A 116 4.22 -12.35 -14.59
N TYR A 117 3.13 -11.57 -14.55
CA TYR A 117 1.80 -12.08 -14.19
C TYR A 117 1.28 -13.17 -15.15
N THR A 118 1.85 -13.33 -16.34
CA THR A 118 1.58 -14.45 -17.25
C THR A 118 2.35 -15.73 -16.88
N ALA A 119 3.29 -15.68 -15.94
CA ALA A 119 3.95 -16.85 -15.36
C ALA A 119 3.03 -17.57 -14.35
N LEU A 120 1.77 -17.77 -14.76
CA LEU A 120 0.66 -18.26 -13.94
C LEU A 120 1.03 -19.53 -13.19
N LYS A 121 1.65 -20.49 -13.89
CA LYS A 121 2.02 -21.79 -13.34
C LYS A 121 3.01 -21.69 -12.18
N GLU A 122 3.97 -20.76 -12.23
CA GLU A 122 4.94 -20.57 -11.13
C GLU A 122 4.26 -20.03 -9.87
N ALA A 123 3.20 -19.23 -10.04
CA ALA A 123 2.39 -18.72 -8.96
C ALA A 123 1.27 -19.69 -8.52
N GLY A 124 1.21 -20.90 -9.10
CA GLY A 124 0.21 -21.93 -8.78
C GLY A 124 -1.14 -21.76 -9.49
N TYR A 125 -1.22 -20.89 -10.50
CA TYR A 125 -2.44 -20.66 -11.28
C TYR A 125 -2.39 -21.40 -12.61
N GLU A 126 -3.51 -22.02 -13.00
CA GLU A 126 -3.67 -22.60 -14.34
C GLU A 126 -4.06 -21.54 -15.37
N GLU A 127 -4.94 -20.61 -14.98
CA GLU A 127 -5.46 -19.52 -15.79
C GLU A 127 -5.79 -18.31 -14.91
N ILE A 128 -5.67 -17.09 -15.46
CA ILE A 128 -6.22 -15.86 -14.90
C ILE A 128 -7.06 -15.19 -16.00
N LEU A 129 -8.23 -14.68 -15.62
CA LEU A 129 -9.16 -14.01 -16.50
C LEU A 129 -8.68 -12.59 -16.85
N GLU A 130 -9.16 -12.06 -17.98
CA GLU A 130 -8.86 -10.69 -18.38
C GLU A 130 -9.38 -9.65 -17.36
N LEU A 131 -8.75 -8.47 -17.34
CA LEU A 131 -9.21 -7.36 -16.49
C LEU A 131 -10.63 -6.93 -16.90
N GLY A 132 -11.49 -6.73 -15.91
CA GLY A 132 -12.90 -6.40 -16.16
C GLY A 132 -13.77 -7.60 -16.52
N HIS A 133 -13.22 -8.82 -16.54
CA HIS A 133 -14.01 -10.02 -16.70
C HIS A 133 -14.96 -10.23 -15.52
N PHE A 134 -16.17 -10.74 -15.77
CA PHE A 134 -17.23 -10.88 -14.78
C PHE A 134 -16.84 -11.69 -13.52
N TYR A 135 -16.03 -12.74 -13.67
CA TYR A 135 -15.54 -13.55 -12.55
C TYR A 135 -14.17 -13.09 -12.01
N GLY A 136 -13.58 -12.06 -12.60
CA GLY A 136 -12.32 -11.50 -12.15
C GLY A 136 -12.51 -10.57 -10.95
N PRO A 137 -11.51 -10.43 -10.08
CA PRO A 137 -11.59 -9.47 -8.98
C PRO A 137 -11.48 -8.01 -9.47
N TYR A 138 -10.87 -7.79 -10.64
CA TYR A 138 -10.71 -6.46 -11.24
C TYR A 138 -11.99 -6.05 -11.98
N PRO A 139 -12.72 -5.02 -11.51
CA PRO A 139 -13.98 -4.65 -12.12
C PRO A 139 -13.81 -3.95 -13.47
N ASN A 140 -14.86 -3.99 -14.30
CA ASN A 140 -14.93 -3.16 -15.50
C ASN A 140 -15.26 -1.71 -15.09
N ILE A 141 -14.25 -0.85 -15.10
CA ILE A 141 -14.37 0.53 -14.62
C ILE A 141 -15.45 1.33 -15.37
N ALA A 142 -15.55 1.19 -16.69
CA ALA A 142 -16.54 1.92 -17.47
C ALA A 142 -17.98 1.48 -17.14
N TRP A 143 -18.16 0.20 -16.79
CA TRP A 143 -19.44 -0.30 -16.29
C TRP A 143 -19.74 0.25 -14.90
N CYS A 144 -18.76 0.26 -13.98
CA CYS A 144 -18.93 0.79 -12.63
C CYS A 144 -19.28 2.29 -12.63
N GLU A 145 -18.56 3.11 -13.42
CA GLU A 145 -18.85 4.54 -13.58
C GLU A 145 -20.31 4.76 -14.02
N LYS A 146 -20.75 4.04 -15.06
CA LYS A 146 -22.13 4.12 -15.54
C LYS A 146 -23.14 3.64 -14.50
N TYR A 147 -22.81 2.60 -13.73
CA TYR A 147 -23.70 2.06 -12.71
C TYR A 147 -23.91 3.06 -11.57
N GLU A 148 -22.83 3.68 -11.08
CA GLU A 148 -22.89 4.71 -10.03
C GLU A 148 -23.62 5.97 -10.48
N GLU A 149 -23.51 6.38 -11.75
CA GLU A 149 -24.30 7.49 -12.31
C GLU A 149 -25.82 7.20 -12.28
N GLN A 150 -26.20 5.93 -12.33
CA GLN A 150 -27.60 5.50 -12.47
C GLN A 150 -28.23 5.04 -11.15
N HIS A 151 -27.44 4.78 -10.12
CA HIS A 151 -27.89 4.19 -8.87
C HIS A 151 -27.32 4.94 -7.67
N GLU A 152 -28.19 5.24 -6.71
CA GLU A 152 -27.79 5.83 -5.45
C GLU A 152 -27.17 4.76 -4.54
N ASN A 153 -26.05 5.10 -3.89
CA ASN A 153 -25.43 4.24 -2.90
C ASN A 153 -26.14 4.34 -1.54
N VAL A 154 -27.30 3.71 -1.43
CA VAL A 154 -28.11 3.71 -0.19
C VAL A 154 -27.53 2.72 0.84
N LEU A 155 -27.31 3.20 2.07
CA LEU A 155 -26.83 2.39 3.19
C LEU A 155 -28.01 1.82 4.00
N TYR A 156 -28.39 0.58 3.68
CA TYR A 156 -29.45 -0.14 4.38
C TYR A 156 -28.95 -0.79 5.69
N ASP A 157 -29.80 -0.78 6.72
CA ASP A 157 -29.59 -1.49 7.99
C ASP A 157 -28.28 -1.21 8.72
N ILE A 158 -27.72 0.00 8.52
CA ILE A 158 -26.55 0.51 9.24
C ILE A 158 -26.96 1.77 10.02
N SER A 159 -26.71 1.78 11.33
CA SER A 159 -26.88 2.99 12.13
C SER A 159 -25.63 3.87 12.01
N LEU A 160 -25.73 4.97 11.26
CA LEU A 160 -24.62 5.91 11.06
C LEU A 160 -24.35 6.80 12.27
N ARG A 161 -25.33 6.99 13.15
CA ARG A 161 -25.17 7.77 14.41
C ARG A 161 -24.63 9.18 14.19
N GLU A 162 -25.10 9.85 13.14
CA GLU A 162 -24.59 11.16 12.70
C GLU A 162 -24.60 12.21 13.82
N SER A 163 -25.67 12.26 14.61
CA SER A 163 -25.78 13.21 15.74
C SER A 163 -24.72 12.94 16.80
N GLU A 164 -24.47 11.68 17.15
CA GLU A 164 -23.42 11.33 18.11
C GLU A 164 -22.01 11.60 17.56
N GLN A 165 -21.80 11.46 16.24
CA GLN A 165 -20.52 11.82 15.63
C GLN A 165 -20.24 13.33 15.74
N VAL A 166 -21.27 14.18 15.61
CA VAL A 166 -21.15 15.63 15.86
C VAL A 166 -20.80 15.91 17.32
N GLU A 167 -21.36 15.16 18.27
CA GLU A 167 -20.97 15.28 19.69
C GLU A 167 -19.50 14.91 19.91
N TRP A 168 -19.00 13.86 19.24
CA TRP A 168 -17.58 13.50 19.26
C TRP A 168 -16.71 14.61 18.66
N LEU A 169 -17.13 15.20 17.56
CA LEU A 169 -16.45 16.34 16.96
C LEU A 169 -16.34 17.53 17.95
N HIS A 170 -17.42 17.85 18.66
CA HIS A 170 -17.39 18.87 19.71
C HIS A 170 -16.45 18.52 20.87
N LYS A 171 -16.37 17.25 21.27
CA LYS A 171 -15.37 16.81 22.26
C LYS A 171 -13.95 17.03 21.73
N MET A 172 -13.66 16.68 20.48
CA MET A 172 -12.36 16.91 19.86
C MET A 172 -12.01 18.41 19.80
N GLN A 173 -13.00 19.26 19.53
CA GLN A 173 -12.83 20.71 19.47
C GLN A 173 -12.23 21.30 20.76
N THR A 174 -12.55 20.71 21.92
CA THR A 174 -11.98 21.14 23.21
C THR A 174 -10.46 21.01 23.27
N LEU A 175 -9.88 20.14 22.44
CA LEU A 175 -8.44 19.87 22.38
C LEU A 175 -7.71 20.76 21.37
N PHE A 176 -8.44 21.48 20.50
CA PHE A 176 -7.89 22.17 19.32
C PHE A 176 -6.80 23.21 19.64
N SER A 177 -6.94 23.92 20.76
CA SER A 177 -5.95 24.90 21.23
C SER A 177 -4.60 24.27 21.56
N SER A 178 -4.57 22.96 21.81
CA SER A 178 -3.41 22.19 22.22
C SER A 178 -2.96 21.18 21.17
N LEU A 179 -3.47 21.24 19.94
CA LEU A 179 -3.07 20.31 18.88
C LEU A 179 -1.59 20.49 18.50
N PRO A 180 -0.91 19.39 18.12
CA PRO A 180 0.45 19.45 17.64
C PRO A 180 0.53 20.26 16.34
N LYS A 181 1.54 21.12 16.25
CA LYS A 181 1.86 21.91 15.05
C LYS A 181 2.92 21.19 14.23
N TRP A 182 2.54 20.07 13.63
CA TRP A 182 3.44 19.25 12.81
C TRP A 182 4.06 20.06 11.65
N LYS A 183 5.28 19.68 11.28
CA LYS A 183 6.09 20.35 10.26
C LYS A 183 6.20 19.46 9.02
N ALA A 184 6.86 19.98 7.98
CA ALA A 184 7.15 19.23 6.76
C ALA A 184 8.20 18.14 6.96
N GLU A 185 8.96 18.20 8.05
CA GLU A 185 10.02 17.26 8.40
C GLU A 185 9.90 16.87 9.89
N PRO A 186 10.42 15.71 10.30
CA PRO A 186 10.43 15.33 11.71
C PRO A 186 11.23 16.33 12.54
N THR A 187 10.85 16.48 13.81
CA THR A 187 11.47 17.41 14.75
C THR A 187 11.92 16.66 16.00
N GLN A 188 12.69 17.33 16.86
CA GLN A 188 13.03 16.75 18.17
C GLN A 188 11.77 16.41 18.98
N GLN A 189 10.69 17.19 18.84
CA GLN A 189 9.45 16.99 19.59
C GLN A 189 8.54 15.92 18.97
N TYR A 190 8.45 15.85 17.64
CA TYR A 190 7.48 15.02 16.92
C TYR A 190 8.14 14.18 15.84
N ARG A 191 7.85 12.87 15.87
CA ARG A 191 8.19 11.89 14.82
C ARG A 191 7.30 12.07 13.60
N TYR A 192 6.02 12.36 13.82
CA TYR A 192 5.08 12.58 12.72
C TYR A 192 5.33 13.95 12.07
N TYR A 193 5.27 13.96 10.74
CA TYR A 193 5.39 15.15 9.90
C TYR A 193 4.43 15.04 8.72
N PHE A 194 4.10 16.16 8.09
CA PHE A 194 3.21 16.23 6.94
C PHE A 194 3.69 17.29 5.94
N PRO A 195 3.76 16.99 4.63
CA PRO A 195 3.32 15.74 3.99
C PRO A 195 4.34 14.60 4.12
N ASN A 196 3.86 13.39 4.40
CA ASN A 196 4.68 12.17 4.46
C ASN A 196 4.34 11.13 3.37
N GLY A 197 3.26 11.37 2.61
CA GLY A 197 2.83 10.55 1.47
C GLY A 197 2.10 9.24 1.81
N ALA A 198 1.88 8.94 3.09
CA ALA A 198 1.26 7.68 3.52
C ALA A 198 0.13 7.84 4.55
N TYR A 199 0.18 8.79 5.48
CA TYR A 199 -0.86 9.03 6.47
C TYR A 199 -1.17 10.54 6.53
N ASP A 200 -2.39 10.93 6.20
CA ASP A 200 -2.77 12.33 6.02
C ASP A 200 -2.99 13.04 7.38
N ILE A 201 -2.83 14.37 7.37
CA ILE A 201 -3.00 15.20 8.57
C ILE A 201 -4.40 15.07 9.17
N GLY A 202 -5.45 14.91 8.35
CA GLY A 202 -6.82 14.78 8.84
C GLY A 202 -7.01 13.57 9.75
N ASP A 203 -6.55 12.40 9.33
CA ASP A 203 -6.60 11.17 10.13
C ASP A 203 -5.66 11.23 11.34
N ALA A 204 -4.49 11.84 11.20
CA ALA A 204 -3.55 12.04 12.31
C ALA A 204 -4.14 12.88 13.45
N LEU A 205 -4.85 13.96 13.11
CA LEU A 205 -5.48 14.83 14.09
C LEU A 205 -6.61 14.13 14.83
N VAL A 206 -7.46 13.38 14.11
CA VAL A 206 -8.54 12.61 14.73
C VAL A 206 -7.96 11.51 15.62
N LEU A 207 -6.96 10.76 15.15
CA LEU A 207 -6.27 9.75 15.96
C LEU A 207 -5.70 10.36 17.25
N HIS A 208 -5.00 11.49 17.15
CA HIS A 208 -4.48 12.22 18.30
C HIS A 208 -5.59 12.61 19.30
N CYS A 209 -6.72 13.13 18.80
CA CYS A 209 -7.85 13.50 19.65
C CYS A 209 -8.51 12.26 20.29
N MET A 210 -8.71 11.19 19.54
CA MET A 210 -9.32 9.95 20.03
C MET A 210 -8.50 9.34 21.17
N ILE A 211 -7.18 9.24 21.03
CA ILE A 211 -6.31 8.74 22.10
C ILE A 211 -6.43 9.62 23.36
N ARG A 212 -6.51 10.94 23.18
CA ARG A 212 -6.63 11.89 24.29
C ARG A 212 -7.99 11.88 24.98
N LEU A 213 -9.06 11.61 24.25
CA LEU A 213 -10.42 11.55 24.80
C LEU A 213 -10.72 10.19 25.46
N LEU A 214 -10.14 9.11 24.95
CA LEU A 214 -10.34 7.76 25.45
C LEU A 214 -9.39 7.41 26.60
N GLU A 215 -8.18 7.97 26.59
CA GLU A 215 -7.11 7.64 27.54
C GLU A 215 -6.86 6.13 27.70
N PRO A 216 -6.62 5.38 26.59
CA PRO A 216 -6.51 3.93 26.62
C PRO A 216 -5.32 3.48 27.48
N LYS A 217 -5.41 2.28 28.07
CA LYS A 217 -4.24 1.65 28.70
C LYS A 217 -3.35 1.01 27.64
N ARG A 218 -3.95 0.50 26.57
CA ARG A 218 -3.28 -0.22 25.49
C ARG A 218 -3.77 0.24 24.12
N ILE A 219 -2.83 0.32 23.20
CA ILE A 219 -3.13 0.42 21.77
C ILE A 219 -2.38 -0.69 21.07
N LEU A 220 -3.11 -1.51 20.32
CA LEU A 220 -2.56 -2.52 19.44
C LEU A 220 -2.79 -2.05 18.00
N GLU A 221 -1.71 -1.87 17.25
CA GLU A 221 -1.75 -1.48 15.85
C GLU A 221 -1.37 -2.66 14.95
N VAL A 222 -2.16 -2.89 13.92
CA VAL A 222 -1.90 -3.81 12.81
C VAL A 222 -1.65 -2.99 11.56
N GLY A 223 -0.43 -3.10 11.02
CA GLY A 223 0.07 -2.20 9.95
C GLY A 223 0.65 -0.92 10.55
N SER A 224 1.98 -0.77 10.48
CA SER A 224 2.68 0.28 11.25
C SER A 224 3.52 1.22 10.40
N GLY A 225 3.61 2.48 10.84
CA GLY A 225 4.32 3.55 10.15
C GLY A 225 4.03 4.93 10.74
N PHE A 226 3.41 5.80 9.94
CA PHE A 226 3.18 7.20 10.34
C PHE A 226 2.04 7.34 11.36
N SER A 227 1.03 6.48 11.35
CA SER A 227 0.04 6.36 12.42
C SER A 227 0.72 6.03 13.76
N SER A 228 1.70 5.11 13.76
CA SER A 228 2.51 4.78 14.94
C SER A 228 3.25 6.00 15.49
N ALA A 229 3.81 6.84 14.61
CA ALA A 229 4.46 8.08 15.01
C ALA A 229 3.50 9.03 15.74
N VAL A 230 2.24 9.15 15.27
CA VAL A 230 1.20 9.92 15.97
C VAL A 230 0.89 9.33 17.35
N MET A 231 0.76 8.00 17.45
CA MET A 231 0.49 7.33 18.73
C MET A 231 1.63 7.53 19.74
N LEU A 232 2.88 7.36 19.30
CA LEU A 232 4.09 7.59 20.11
C LEU A 232 4.20 9.04 20.57
N ASP A 233 4.04 9.99 19.65
CA ASP A 233 4.11 11.42 19.95
C ASP A 233 3.02 11.87 20.94
N THR A 234 1.81 11.31 20.80
CA THR A 234 0.69 11.58 21.70
C THR A 234 0.96 11.01 23.09
N ASN A 235 1.46 9.77 23.16
CA ASN A 235 1.79 9.10 24.42
C ASN A 235 2.92 9.82 25.17
N ASP A 236 3.96 10.26 24.45
CA ASP A 236 5.07 11.06 24.99
C ASP A 236 4.57 12.37 25.59
N SER A 237 3.75 13.10 24.83
CA SER A 237 3.40 14.48 25.15
C SER A 237 2.30 14.61 26.21
N TYR A 238 1.36 13.66 26.28
CA TYR A 238 0.16 13.80 27.11
C TYR A 238 0.01 12.71 28.17
N PHE A 239 0.75 11.60 28.04
CA PHE A 239 0.52 10.42 28.86
C PHE A 239 1.78 9.91 29.56
N GLN A 240 2.90 10.63 29.47
CA GLN A 240 4.16 10.27 30.12
C GLN A 240 4.58 8.82 29.78
N LYS A 241 4.33 8.40 28.53
CA LYS A 241 4.61 7.03 28.04
C LYS A 241 3.86 5.91 28.78
N ARG A 242 2.78 6.21 29.51
CA ARG A 242 2.02 5.20 30.29
C ARG A 242 1.18 4.26 29.42
N ILE A 243 0.81 4.68 28.21
CA ILE A 243 0.02 3.83 27.28
C ILE A 243 0.95 2.75 26.74
N LYS A 244 0.54 1.48 26.86
CA LYS A 244 1.27 0.35 26.27
C LYS A 244 0.95 0.25 24.78
N LEU A 245 1.87 0.73 23.95
CA LEU A 245 1.80 0.62 22.49
C LEU A 245 2.38 -0.71 22.03
N SER A 246 1.69 -1.37 21.11
CA SER A 246 2.05 -2.69 20.58
C SER A 246 1.78 -2.73 19.08
N PHE A 247 2.72 -3.25 18.30
CA PHE A 247 2.72 -3.17 16.84
C PHE A 247 2.82 -4.56 16.22
N VAL A 248 2.04 -4.82 15.17
CA VAL A 248 2.14 -6.02 14.32
C VAL A 248 2.44 -5.56 12.90
N GLU A 249 3.65 -5.82 12.42
CA GLU A 249 4.10 -5.35 11.11
C GLU A 249 5.18 -6.28 10.54
N PRO A 250 4.90 -7.03 9.45
CA PRO A 250 5.88 -7.93 8.84
C PRO A 250 7.07 -7.20 8.18
N TYR A 251 6.91 -5.93 7.80
CA TYR A 251 7.92 -5.13 7.12
C TYR A 251 8.16 -3.78 7.82
N PRO A 252 8.70 -3.77 9.06
CA PRO A 252 8.65 -2.62 9.97
C PRO A 252 9.69 -1.54 9.65
N GLN A 253 10.29 -1.53 8.46
CA GLN A 253 11.37 -0.58 8.13
C GLN A 253 10.89 0.87 8.23
N ARG A 254 9.66 1.16 7.81
CA ARG A 254 9.07 2.51 7.95
C ARG A 254 8.97 2.92 9.41
N LEU A 255 8.39 2.05 10.25
CA LEU A 255 8.27 2.27 11.69
C LEU A 255 9.65 2.45 12.34
N LYS A 256 10.60 1.54 12.10
CA LYS A 256 11.97 1.59 12.62
C LYS A 256 12.68 2.90 12.26
N ASN A 257 12.47 3.42 11.04
CA ASN A 257 13.04 4.70 10.61
C ASN A 257 12.45 5.93 11.31
N LEU A 258 11.26 5.81 11.91
CA LEU A 258 10.58 6.89 12.63
C LEU A 258 10.92 6.91 14.12
N LEU A 259 11.50 5.83 14.65
CA LEU A 259 11.89 5.74 16.06
C LEU A 259 13.08 6.65 16.36
N ARG A 260 13.14 7.13 17.61
CA ARG A 260 14.33 7.82 18.13
C ARG A 260 15.43 6.80 18.45
N GLU A 261 16.68 7.25 18.53
CA GLU A 261 17.79 6.39 18.96
C GLU A 261 17.47 5.75 20.31
N GLU A 262 17.74 4.44 20.44
CA GLU A 262 17.53 3.63 21.64
C GLU A 262 16.06 3.47 22.11
N GLU A 263 15.08 3.85 21.29
CA GLU A 263 13.66 3.67 21.60
C GLU A 263 13.22 2.21 21.38
N GLU A 264 12.97 1.50 22.49
CA GLU A 264 12.39 0.16 22.44
C GLU A 264 10.88 0.21 22.27
N ILE A 265 10.37 -0.61 21.34
CA ILE A 265 8.94 -0.78 21.08
C ILE A 265 8.53 -2.24 21.20
N ASN A 266 7.27 -2.48 21.57
CA ASN A 266 6.70 -3.82 21.51
C ASN A 266 6.25 -4.14 20.08
N LEU A 267 7.12 -4.78 19.29
CA LEU A 267 6.88 -5.09 17.88
C LEU A 267 6.87 -6.61 17.65
N ALA A 268 5.78 -7.10 17.08
CA ALA A 268 5.70 -8.41 16.45
C ALA A 268 5.99 -8.25 14.94
N GLU A 269 7.23 -8.56 14.55
CA GLU A 269 7.68 -8.53 13.16
C GLU A 269 7.25 -9.81 12.42
N ASP A 270 5.93 -9.93 12.20
CA ASP A 270 5.31 -11.09 11.54
C ASP A 270 4.00 -10.69 10.85
N ILE A 271 3.50 -11.55 9.97
CA ILE A 271 2.18 -11.40 9.35
C ILE A 271 1.07 -11.65 10.38
N LEU A 272 -0.07 -10.95 10.24
CA LEU A 272 -1.19 -11.02 11.19
C LEU A 272 -1.70 -12.46 11.42
N GLN A 273 -1.63 -13.31 10.40
CA GLN A 273 -2.06 -14.70 10.42
C GLN A 273 -1.30 -15.54 11.46
N ASN A 274 -0.05 -15.21 11.72
CA ASN A 274 0.80 -15.94 12.68
C ASN A 274 0.64 -15.43 14.12
N ILE A 275 0.04 -14.26 14.31
CA ILE A 275 -0.16 -13.69 15.64
C ILE A 275 -1.27 -14.42 16.38
N ASP A 276 -0.96 -14.92 17.57
CA ASP A 276 -1.91 -15.62 18.43
C ASP A 276 -3.10 -14.71 18.80
N LEU A 277 -4.30 -15.28 18.81
CA LEU A 277 -5.53 -14.58 19.14
C LEU A 277 -5.53 -14.03 20.57
N GLU A 278 -4.82 -14.66 21.51
CA GLU A 278 -4.63 -14.17 22.89
C GLU A 278 -4.01 -12.76 22.92
N TYR A 279 -3.23 -12.41 21.90
CA TYR A 279 -2.65 -11.07 21.77
C TYR A 279 -3.72 -9.98 21.62
N PHE A 280 -4.89 -10.30 21.06
CA PHE A 280 -6.00 -9.36 20.89
C PHE A 280 -6.97 -9.39 22.06
N LYS A 281 -7.11 -10.54 22.73
CA LYS A 281 -7.98 -10.71 23.91
C LYS A 281 -7.51 -9.90 25.13
N GLN A 282 -6.28 -9.42 25.13
CA GLN A 282 -5.74 -8.54 26.18
C GLN A 282 -6.32 -7.11 26.15
N LEU A 283 -6.97 -6.70 25.05
CA LEU A 283 -7.59 -5.38 24.94
C LEU A 283 -8.85 -5.34 25.80
N GLU A 284 -8.91 -4.37 26.70
CA GLU A 284 -10.03 -4.16 27.63
C GLU A 284 -10.91 -2.99 27.18
N GLN A 285 -11.94 -2.68 27.96
CA GLN A 285 -12.74 -1.48 27.75
C GLN A 285 -11.86 -0.23 27.60
N ASP A 286 -12.22 0.62 26.63
CA ASP A 286 -11.56 1.88 26.27
C ASP A 286 -10.15 1.72 25.65
N ASP A 287 -9.62 0.49 25.55
CA ASP A 287 -8.40 0.21 24.76
C ASP A 287 -8.70 0.26 23.26
N ILE A 288 -7.66 0.46 22.45
CA ILE A 288 -7.77 0.66 21.00
C ILE A 288 -7.12 -0.50 20.23
N LEU A 289 -7.86 -1.05 19.28
CA LEU A 289 -7.34 -1.81 18.15
C LEU A 289 -7.30 -0.90 16.91
N PHE A 290 -6.12 -0.60 16.39
CA PHE A 290 -5.93 0.17 15.16
C PHE A 290 -5.58 -0.75 14.00
N ILE A 291 -6.33 -0.65 12.91
CA ILE A 291 -6.23 -1.54 11.75
C ILE A 291 -5.95 -0.70 10.51
N ASP A 292 -4.78 -0.88 9.93
CA ASP A 292 -4.40 -0.45 8.58
C ASP A 292 -3.82 -1.66 7.83
N SER A 293 -4.73 -2.55 7.42
CA SER A 293 -4.40 -3.88 6.92
C SER A 293 -3.98 -3.86 5.44
N SER A 294 -3.94 -5.03 4.80
CA SER A 294 -3.76 -5.12 3.35
C SER A 294 -4.94 -4.60 2.52
N HIS A 295 -6.08 -4.30 3.15
CA HIS A 295 -7.34 -3.85 2.53
C HIS A 295 -7.99 -4.84 1.55
N VAL A 296 -7.44 -6.06 1.40
CA VAL A 296 -7.93 -7.07 0.45
C VAL A 296 -8.42 -8.34 1.16
N ALA A 297 -9.72 -8.57 1.09
CA ALA A 297 -10.34 -9.85 1.45
C ALA A 297 -10.05 -10.91 0.36
N LYS A 298 -9.31 -11.95 0.72
CA LYS A 298 -9.05 -13.15 -0.10
C LYS A 298 -8.76 -14.35 0.80
N ARG A 299 -8.59 -15.53 0.21
CA ARG A 299 -8.22 -16.74 0.98
C ARG A 299 -7.03 -16.43 1.90
N ASP A 300 -7.21 -16.72 3.18
CA ASP A 300 -6.22 -16.56 4.25
C ASP A 300 -5.67 -15.13 4.41
N SER A 301 -6.41 -14.09 3.99
CA SER A 301 -6.00 -12.70 4.19
C SER A 301 -6.16 -12.22 5.63
N ASP A 302 -5.38 -11.21 5.97
CA ASP A 302 -5.43 -10.49 7.24
C ASP A 302 -6.81 -9.86 7.46
N VAL A 303 -7.41 -9.26 6.42
CA VAL A 303 -8.79 -8.76 6.43
C VAL A 303 -9.77 -9.86 6.89
N ASN A 304 -9.74 -11.04 6.28
CA ASN A 304 -10.64 -12.12 6.68
C ASN A 304 -10.40 -12.57 8.13
N ARG A 305 -9.14 -12.69 8.56
CA ARG A 305 -8.80 -13.01 9.96
C ARG A 305 -9.31 -11.96 10.94
N ILE A 306 -9.21 -10.68 10.60
CA ILE A 306 -9.74 -9.57 11.40
C ILE A 306 -11.23 -9.79 11.66
N PHE A 307 -12.01 -9.92 10.59
CA PHE A 307 -13.47 -10.03 10.69
C PHE A 307 -13.95 -11.36 11.29
N PHE A 308 -13.30 -12.48 10.96
CA PHE A 308 -13.79 -13.81 11.35
C PHE A 308 -13.26 -14.32 12.68
N GLU A 309 -12.08 -13.87 13.10
CA GLU A 309 -11.42 -14.38 14.31
C GLU A 309 -11.19 -13.29 15.35
N ILE A 310 -10.61 -12.15 14.96
CA ILE A 310 -10.19 -11.10 15.91
C ILE A 310 -11.40 -10.36 16.48
N LEU A 311 -12.20 -9.68 15.65
CA LEU A 311 -13.33 -8.85 16.12
C LEU A 311 -14.29 -9.64 17.02
N PRO A 312 -14.72 -10.89 16.67
CA PRO A 312 -15.60 -11.67 17.53
C PRO A 312 -15.03 -11.95 18.92
N ASN A 313 -13.71 -12.01 19.08
CA ASN A 313 -13.04 -12.35 20.34
C ASN A 313 -12.57 -11.13 21.16
N LEU A 314 -12.74 -9.90 20.67
CA LEU A 314 -12.45 -8.69 21.46
C LEU A 314 -13.38 -8.56 22.67
N GLN A 315 -12.93 -7.91 23.74
CA GLN A 315 -13.79 -7.57 24.87
C GLN A 315 -14.78 -6.47 24.49
N SER A 316 -15.91 -6.41 25.21
CA SER A 316 -16.84 -5.27 25.11
C SER A 316 -16.12 -3.98 25.53
N GLY A 317 -16.46 -2.88 24.85
CA GLY A 317 -15.92 -1.54 25.11
C GLY A 317 -14.60 -1.23 24.39
N VAL A 318 -14.00 -2.20 23.68
CA VAL A 318 -12.82 -1.96 22.85
C VAL A 318 -13.21 -1.06 21.67
N TYR A 319 -12.40 -0.03 21.42
CA TYR A 319 -12.51 0.83 20.25
C TYR A 319 -11.69 0.24 19.10
N ILE A 320 -12.26 0.27 17.90
CA ILE A 320 -11.65 -0.32 16.71
C ILE A 320 -11.57 0.75 15.63
N HIS A 321 -10.37 1.04 15.14
CA HIS A 321 -10.13 1.94 14.02
C HIS A 321 -9.85 1.12 12.76
N PHE A 322 -10.55 1.43 11.66
CA PHE A 322 -10.21 0.96 10.32
C PHE A 322 -9.77 2.16 9.48
N HIS A 323 -8.55 2.08 8.93
CA HIS A 323 -8.01 3.09 8.03
C HIS A 323 -8.51 2.90 6.59
N ASP A 324 -8.36 3.92 5.76
CA ASP A 324 -8.80 4.01 4.36
C ASP A 324 -10.27 3.68 4.07
N ILE A 325 -11.16 3.78 5.06
CA ILE A 325 -12.60 3.64 4.86
C ILE A 325 -13.21 5.00 4.55
N LEU A 326 -13.72 5.18 3.33
CA LEU A 326 -14.39 6.40 2.86
C LEU A 326 -15.91 6.28 2.97
N ASN A 327 -16.60 7.42 3.05
CA ASN A 327 -18.05 7.49 3.19
C ASN A 327 -18.76 6.68 2.11
N GLY A 328 -19.83 5.97 2.49
CA GLY A 328 -20.56 5.08 1.59
C GLY A 328 -19.91 3.70 1.40
N PHE A 329 -18.74 3.43 1.99
CA PHE A 329 -18.01 2.17 1.88
C PHE A 329 -17.69 1.77 0.44
N VAL A 330 -17.35 2.75 -0.40
CA VAL A 330 -16.93 2.55 -1.79
C VAL A 330 -15.61 3.28 -1.99
N TYR A 331 -14.66 2.62 -2.64
CA TYR A 331 -13.36 3.23 -2.94
C TYR A 331 -13.44 4.12 -4.20
N PRO A 332 -12.62 5.17 -4.31
CA PRO A 332 -12.67 6.06 -5.47
C PRO A 332 -12.13 5.38 -6.73
N PHE A 333 -12.71 5.66 -7.89
CA PHE A 333 -12.22 5.14 -9.18
C PHE A 333 -10.74 5.43 -9.46
N ALA A 334 -10.19 6.52 -8.92
CA ALA A 334 -8.76 6.82 -9.05
C ALA A 334 -7.88 5.71 -8.43
N TRP A 335 -8.34 5.08 -7.35
CA TRP A 335 -7.65 3.99 -6.68
C TRP A 335 -7.78 2.68 -7.48
N ASP A 336 -8.98 2.38 -7.98
CA ASP A 336 -9.20 1.23 -8.86
C ASP A 336 -8.35 1.32 -10.13
N LYS A 337 -8.32 2.50 -10.78
CA LYS A 337 -7.50 2.79 -11.96
C LYS A 337 -6.00 2.70 -11.67
N ALA A 338 -5.59 2.91 -10.41
CA ALA A 338 -4.23 2.67 -9.94
C ALA A 338 -3.95 1.19 -9.59
N GLY A 339 -4.94 0.30 -9.75
CA GLY A 339 -4.84 -1.13 -9.48
C GLY A 339 -5.10 -1.54 -8.04
N ARG A 340 -5.58 -0.62 -7.19
CA ARG A 340 -5.93 -0.89 -5.79
C ARG A 340 -7.34 -1.48 -5.72
N VAL A 341 -7.46 -2.78 -5.95
CA VAL A 341 -8.74 -3.49 -5.83
C VAL A 341 -8.97 -3.89 -4.38
N TRP A 342 -9.23 -2.89 -3.55
CA TRP A 342 -9.50 -3.08 -2.13
C TRP A 342 -10.95 -3.53 -1.92
N SER A 343 -11.15 -4.37 -0.92
CA SER A 343 -12.45 -4.97 -0.61
C SER A 343 -12.84 -4.91 0.86
N GLU A 344 -11.96 -4.38 1.72
CA GLU A 344 -12.20 -4.25 3.16
C GLU A 344 -13.44 -3.38 3.46
N ALA A 345 -13.61 -2.23 2.78
CA ALA A 345 -14.79 -1.39 2.97
C ALA A 345 -16.11 -2.12 2.68
N TYR A 346 -16.16 -2.94 1.64
CA TYR A 346 -17.37 -3.71 1.29
C TYR A 346 -17.67 -4.78 2.33
N LEU A 347 -16.64 -5.47 2.84
CA LEU A 347 -16.79 -6.44 3.92
C LEU A 347 -17.22 -5.75 5.23
N LEU A 348 -16.63 -4.60 5.55
CA LEU A 348 -16.99 -3.81 6.72
C LEU A 348 -18.44 -3.31 6.65
N ARG A 349 -18.88 -2.85 5.47
CA ARG A 349 -20.29 -2.49 5.23
C ARG A 349 -21.19 -3.67 5.54
N ALA A 350 -20.93 -4.83 4.94
CA ALA A 350 -21.72 -6.04 5.16
C ALA A 350 -21.69 -6.49 6.64
N PHE A 351 -20.55 -6.33 7.32
CA PHE A 351 -20.39 -6.65 8.74
C PHE A 351 -21.23 -5.75 9.65
N LEU A 352 -21.39 -4.47 9.31
CA LEU A 352 -22.19 -3.50 10.07
C LEU A 352 -23.69 -3.62 9.77
N MET A 353 -24.07 -4.06 8.56
CA MET A 353 -25.45 -4.29 8.19
C MET A 353 -26.10 -5.29 9.15
N ASN A 354 -27.24 -4.92 9.73
CA ASN A 354 -28.01 -5.75 10.66
C ASN A 354 -27.23 -6.20 11.91
N ASN A 355 -26.09 -5.57 12.23
CA ASN A 355 -25.24 -5.95 13.33
C ASN A 355 -25.23 -4.89 14.43
N ASN A 356 -25.96 -5.18 15.52
CA ASN A 356 -26.09 -4.26 16.64
C ASN A 356 -25.00 -4.40 17.70
N ALA A 357 -24.09 -5.38 17.58
CA ALA A 357 -23.00 -5.62 18.53
C ALA A 357 -21.85 -4.61 18.40
N TYR A 358 -21.84 -3.82 17.33
CA TYR A 358 -20.88 -2.76 17.09
C TYR A 358 -21.63 -1.47 16.83
N GLU A 359 -20.99 -0.34 17.13
CA GLU A 359 -21.52 0.97 16.81
C GLU A 359 -20.44 1.86 16.22
N ILE A 360 -20.85 2.68 15.25
CA ILE A 360 -20.00 3.73 14.71
C ILE A 360 -19.88 4.82 15.78
N ILE A 361 -18.64 5.19 16.07
CA ILE A 361 -18.27 6.24 17.01
C ILE A 361 -17.96 7.52 16.25
N TYR A 362 -17.17 7.40 15.18
CA TYR A 362 -16.75 8.53 14.37
C TYR A 362 -16.32 8.06 12.98
N TYR A 363 -16.73 8.77 11.93
CA TYR A 363 -16.43 8.43 10.54
C TYR A 363 -15.84 9.66 9.85
N ASN A 364 -14.52 9.67 9.68
CA ASN A 364 -13.76 10.87 9.32
C ASN A 364 -14.25 11.51 8.03
N ASP A 365 -14.44 10.71 6.98
CA ASP A 365 -14.83 11.22 5.68
C ASP A 365 -16.27 11.74 5.68
N MET A 366 -17.17 11.10 6.43
CA MET A 366 -18.55 11.55 6.60
C MET A 366 -18.64 12.87 7.37
N MET A 367 -17.75 13.08 8.35
CA MET A 367 -17.66 14.31 9.15
C MET A 367 -16.81 15.41 8.52
N ARG A 368 -16.30 15.21 7.31
CA ARG A 368 -15.38 16.14 6.61
C ARG A 368 -15.89 17.58 6.60
N GLU A 369 -17.14 17.80 6.21
CA GLU A 369 -17.71 19.16 6.12
C GLU A 369 -17.96 19.80 7.49
N GLU A 370 -18.39 19.03 8.49
CA GLU A 370 -18.56 19.56 9.86
C GLU A 370 -17.21 19.88 10.49
N MET A 371 -16.22 19.03 10.29
CA MET A 371 -14.85 19.25 10.72
C MET A 371 -14.28 20.52 10.08
N ARG A 372 -14.41 20.70 8.76
CA ARG A 372 -13.93 21.88 8.03
C ARG A 372 -14.47 23.20 8.58
N LYS A 373 -15.70 23.23 9.09
CA LYS A 373 -16.29 24.46 9.67
C LYS A 373 -15.63 24.90 10.97
N ILE A 374 -15.07 23.97 11.73
CA ILE A 374 -14.55 24.24 13.08
C ILE A 374 -13.03 24.06 13.19
N PHE A 375 -12.40 23.46 12.19
CA PHE A 375 -10.99 23.11 12.26
C PHE A 375 -10.09 24.34 12.13
N PRO A 376 -9.09 24.52 13.01
CA PRO A 376 -8.32 25.76 13.09
C PRO A 376 -7.17 25.86 12.07
N TYR A 377 -6.89 24.79 11.32
CA TYR A 377 -5.75 24.72 10.40
C TYR A 377 -6.21 24.48 8.96
N GLU A 378 -5.72 25.31 8.05
CA GLU A 378 -5.88 25.17 6.61
C GLU A 378 -4.51 24.94 5.96
N PRO A 379 -4.41 24.12 4.90
CA PRO A 379 -5.49 23.30 4.33
C PRO A 379 -5.76 22.04 5.18
N TYR A 380 -7.02 21.87 5.62
CA TYR A 380 -7.48 20.58 6.15
C TYR A 380 -7.83 19.67 4.98
N TYR A 381 -7.12 18.56 4.88
CA TYR A 381 -7.48 17.46 4.01
C TYR A 381 -8.22 16.45 4.89
N GLY A 382 -9.52 16.27 4.65
CA GLY A 382 -10.31 15.31 5.42
C GLY A 382 -9.71 13.91 5.42
N GLY A 383 -9.98 13.14 6.47
CA GLY A 383 -9.44 11.79 6.63
C GLY A 383 -10.31 10.69 6.03
N GLY A 384 -9.72 9.53 5.79
CA GLY A 384 -10.40 8.32 5.34
C GLY A 384 -10.29 7.24 6.41
N SER A 385 -11.13 7.28 7.44
CA SER A 385 -11.15 6.22 8.46
C SER A 385 -12.47 6.18 9.22
N ILE A 386 -12.72 5.05 9.88
CA ILE A 386 -13.91 4.83 10.70
C ILE A 386 -13.53 4.22 12.05
N TRP A 387 -14.14 4.75 13.10
CA TRP A 387 -14.01 4.30 14.48
C TRP A 387 -15.29 3.60 14.90
N LEU A 388 -15.14 2.39 15.41
CA LEU A 388 -16.20 1.57 15.99
C LEU A 388 -15.95 1.35 17.47
N ARG A 389 -17.00 0.94 18.18
CA ARG A 389 -16.89 0.34 19.50
C ARG A 389 -17.66 -0.97 19.54
N LYS A 390 -17.06 -2.01 20.12
CA LYS A 390 -17.76 -3.27 20.43
C LYS A 390 -18.61 -3.09 21.69
N LYS A 391 -19.86 -3.53 21.67
CA LYS A 391 -20.81 -3.41 22.80
C LYS A 391 -20.79 -4.61 23.74
#